data_AF-A0AAV2NUP0-F1
#
_entry.id   AF-A0AAV2NUP0-F1
#
_cell.length_a   1.000
_cell.length_b   1.000
_cell.length_c   1.000
_cell.angle_alpha   90.00
_cell.angle_beta   90.00
_cell.angle_gamma   90.00
#
_symmetry.space_group_name_H-M   'P 1'
#
loop_
_entity.id
_entity.type
_entity.pdbx_description
1 polymer ?
#
loop_
_entity_poly.entity_id
_entity_poly.type
_entity_poly.pdbx_seq_one_letter_code
_entity_poly.pdbx_strand_id
1 'polypeptide(L)'
;MDGDYYFTVYTWFEKCGIISNIRTHLRQNLVNALKHKDLTLCKSREAKSAKQYVYDMLIAEYLFSHNYSFTLSIFASEVPLLVNFCNSVPQRSSNDNDRGGGSNKLQSDYIVHTLETLGIDPSRPEGQYIISNYMNTEAPLLLSILNSIASLVVNTQSSIKSCSLCDKETQANLVLEANLADATKMRAVKKKIMQQKQLYDDELRTKESKLKQQASVIKHQLGSLNAKVAEAQNLMQSLVLKEKQLNEKKDSNAQCILQKEMELSMKQNFLTQEANRLQRERNSYKKFEGGLRKLQRELVKMQKEMPQGTSNQCAQNNETRDIHVQTDLESRAIIDECRILQQEKLELTNLVQEQRSRIEEITLRSLQLSRQLEVARTISASMTQIVNAEEAIVSECSSAENILQDAKMRLKRLEEENAKADEYFRNFIDVSSSS
;
A
#
# COMPACT_ATOMS: atom_id res chain seq x y z
N MET A 1 25.70 -23.75 -31.46
CA MET A 1 24.44 -24.21 -30.84
C MET A 1 23.95 -23.25 -29.75
N ASP A 2 24.23 -21.94 -29.82
CA ASP A 2 23.86 -21.00 -28.73
C ASP A 2 23.08 -19.76 -29.18
N GLY A 3 23.15 -19.34 -30.46
CA GLY A 3 22.47 -18.12 -30.93
C GLY A 3 20.94 -18.18 -30.81
N ASP A 4 20.36 -19.33 -31.14
CA ASP A 4 18.90 -19.52 -31.12
C ASP A 4 18.34 -19.57 -29.70
N TYR A 5 19.14 -20.01 -28.72
CA TYR A 5 18.75 -20.03 -27.31
C TYR A 5 18.66 -18.60 -26.76
N TYR A 6 19.68 -17.77 -27.00
CA TYR A 6 19.64 -16.36 -26.57
C TYR A 6 18.53 -15.58 -27.25
N PHE A 7 18.26 -15.85 -28.54
CA PHE A 7 17.14 -15.22 -29.25
C PHE A 7 15.78 -15.65 -28.69
N THR A 8 15.61 -16.95 -28.37
CA THR A 8 14.37 -17.47 -27.78
C THR A 8 14.14 -16.92 -26.38
N VAL A 9 15.19 -16.85 -25.56
CA VAL A 9 15.12 -16.28 -24.21
C VAL A 9 14.83 -14.78 -24.27
N TYR A 10 15.49 -14.05 -25.17
CA TYR A 10 15.24 -12.62 -25.38
C TYR A 10 13.80 -12.34 -25.83
N THR A 11 13.30 -13.07 -26.83
CA THR A 11 11.92 -12.91 -27.31
C THR A 11 10.89 -13.32 -26.25
N TRP A 12 11.20 -14.30 -25.40
CA TRP A 12 10.36 -14.66 -24.25
C TRP A 12 10.33 -13.53 -23.21
N PHE A 13 11.49 -12.98 -22.84
CA PHE A 13 11.56 -11.83 -21.92
C PHE A 13 10.87 -10.57 -22.47
N GLU A 14 10.88 -10.39 -23.79
CA GLU A 14 10.16 -9.31 -24.46
C GLU A 14 8.64 -9.55 -24.45
N LYS A 15 8.18 -10.78 -24.75
CA LYS A 15 6.75 -11.17 -24.67
C LYS A 15 6.18 -11.09 -23.25
N CYS A 16 6.95 -11.48 -22.25
CA CYS A 16 6.57 -11.35 -20.83
C CYS A 16 6.64 -9.90 -20.32
N GLY A 17 7.06 -8.94 -21.15
CA GLY A 17 7.14 -7.52 -20.78
C GLY A 17 8.26 -7.21 -19.79
N ILE A 18 9.14 -8.17 -19.46
CA ILE A 18 10.20 -8.01 -18.46
C ILE A 18 11.23 -6.98 -18.96
N ILE A 19 11.62 -7.03 -20.23
CA ILE A 19 12.52 -6.04 -20.83
C ILE A 19 11.88 -4.65 -20.83
N SER A 20 10.58 -4.57 -21.12
CA SER A 20 9.83 -3.31 -21.10
C SER A 20 9.73 -2.73 -19.70
N ASN A 21 9.48 -3.57 -18.69
CA ASN A 21 9.44 -3.19 -17.28
C ASN A 21 10.80 -2.72 -16.77
N ILE A 22 11.88 -3.44 -17.10
CA ILE A 22 13.26 -3.03 -16.77
C ILE A 22 13.60 -1.71 -17.45
N ARG A 23 13.29 -1.55 -18.74
CA ARG A 23 13.54 -0.31 -19.49
C ARG A 23 12.75 0.86 -18.91
N THR A 24 11.50 0.63 -18.52
CA THR A 24 10.64 1.64 -17.91
C THR A 24 11.13 2.01 -16.52
N HIS A 25 11.51 1.02 -15.70
CA HIS A 25 12.11 1.25 -14.38
C HIS A 25 13.44 2.00 -14.46
N LEU A 26 14.31 1.66 -15.41
CA LEU A 26 15.57 2.38 -15.66
C LEU A 26 15.32 3.81 -16.13
N ARG A 27 14.35 4.03 -17.04
CA ARG A 27 13.94 5.38 -17.45
C ARG A 27 13.35 6.17 -16.29
N GLN A 28 12.51 5.54 -15.47
CA GLN A 28 11.94 6.16 -14.27
C GLN A 28 13.03 6.51 -13.26
N ASN A 29 14.01 5.63 -13.04
CA ASN A 29 15.16 5.91 -12.18
C ASN A 29 16.04 7.03 -12.72
N LEU A 30 16.31 7.04 -14.03
CA LEU A 30 17.07 8.12 -14.67
C LEU A 30 16.30 9.44 -14.57
N VAL A 31 14.99 9.44 -14.85
CA VAL A 31 14.13 10.61 -14.69
C VAL A 31 14.06 11.05 -13.23
N ASN A 32 13.98 10.14 -12.26
CA ASN A 32 13.98 10.48 -10.83
C ASN A 32 15.33 11.06 -10.39
N ALA A 33 16.45 10.50 -10.88
CA ALA A 33 17.81 10.98 -10.63
C ALA A 33 18.12 12.32 -11.31
N LEU A 34 17.37 12.68 -12.37
CA LEU A 34 17.47 13.97 -13.06
C LEU A 34 16.46 15.01 -12.53
N LYS A 35 15.26 14.58 -12.12
CA LYS A 35 14.13 15.42 -11.67
C LYS A 35 14.30 15.88 -10.23
N HIS A 36 14.82 15.02 -9.37
CA HIS A 36 15.52 15.46 -8.17
C HIS A 36 16.95 15.70 -8.62
N LYS A 37 17.55 16.88 -8.40
CA LYS A 37 19.00 17.10 -8.57
C LYS A 37 19.81 16.28 -7.54
N ASP A 38 19.46 15.01 -7.39
CA ASP A 38 20.13 14.05 -6.55
C ASP A 38 21.22 13.37 -7.41
N LEU A 39 22.24 14.19 -7.75
CA LEU A 39 23.64 13.74 -7.81
C LEU A 39 24.12 13.20 -6.44
N THR A 40 23.20 12.99 -5.50
CA THR A 40 23.38 12.57 -4.13
C THR A 40 23.24 11.05 -3.97
N LEU A 41 23.59 10.26 -4.99
CA LEU A 41 24.11 8.91 -4.75
C LEU A 41 25.43 8.93 -3.94
N CYS A 42 25.98 10.12 -3.68
CA CYS A 42 26.99 10.39 -2.65
C CYS A 42 26.43 11.05 -1.37
N LYS A 43 25.20 10.73 -0.93
CA LYS A 43 24.77 11.08 0.43
C LYS A 43 25.49 10.13 1.40
N SER A 44 26.44 10.67 2.16
CA SER A 44 27.33 10.01 3.14
C SER A 44 28.64 9.42 2.61
N ARG A 45 29.56 10.28 2.18
CA ARG A 45 30.96 10.10 2.59
C ARG A 45 31.59 11.48 2.67
N GLU A 46 32.22 11.77 3.79
CA GLU A 46 33.10 12.92 3.95
C GLU A 46 33.95 13.09 2.68
N ALA A 47 34.23 14.34 2.28
CA ALA A 47 35.10 14.61 1.14
C ALA A 47 36.37 13.76 1.27
N LYS A 48 36.48 12.72 0.42
CA LYS A 48 37.61 11.79 0.49
C LYS A 48 38.88 12.61 0.31
N SER A 49 39.83 12.46 1.23
CA SER A 49 41.16 13.04 1.09
C SER A 49 41.78 12.60 -0.24
N ALA A 50 42.57 13.48 -0.88
CA ALA A 50 43.32 13.15 -2.10
C ALA A 50 44.12 11.84 -1.95
N LYS A 51 44.59 11.53 -0.72
CA LYS A 51 45.26 10.26 -0.40
C LYS A 51 44.35 9.04 -0.58
N GLN A 52 43.08 9.13 -0.20
CA GLN A 52 42.13 8.05 -0.38
C GLN A 52 41.86 7.77 -1.86
N TYR A 53 41.82 8.81 -2.68
CA TYR A 53 41.67 8.65 -4.13
C TYR A 53 42.88 7.93 -4.74
N VAL A 54 44.08 8.28 -4.31
CA VAL A 54 45.31 7.61 -4.74
C VAL A 54 45.33 6.14 -4.30
N TYR A 55 44.88 5.81 -3.08
CA TYR A 55 44.75 4.42 -2.66
C TYR A 55 43.73 3.65 -3.49
N ASP A 56 42.56 4.23 -3.72
CA ASP A 56 41.51 3.62 -4.55
C ASP A 56 42.03 3.39 -5.99
N MET A 57 42.81 4.32 -6.54
CA MET A 57 43.44 4.21 -7.87
C MET A 57 44.53 3.13 -7.94
N LEU A 58 45.40 3.04 -6.93
CA LEU A 58 46.43 2.00 -6.86
C LEU A 58 45.83 0.60 -6.72
N ILE A 59 44.73 0.46 -5.99
CA ILE A 59 43.99 -0.80 -5.86
C ILE A 59 43.34 -1.16 -7.19
N ALA A 60 42.71 -0.20 -7.87
CA ALA A 60 42.11 -0.45 -9.19
C ALA A 60 43.16 -0.88 -10.21
N GLU A 61 44.33 -0.23 -10.23
CA GLU A 61 45.44 -0.58 -11.12
C GLU A 61 46.01 -1.98 -10.82
N TYR A 62 46.16 -2.33 -9.55
CA TYR A 62 46.56 -3.69 -9.14
C TYR A 62 45.54 -4.76 -9.59
N LEU A 63 44.25 -4.51 -9.40
CA LEU A 63 43.19 -5.43 -9.83
C LEU A 63 43.15 -5.55 -11.35
N PHE A 64 43.43 -4.46 -12.07
CA PHE A 64 43.51 -4.42 -13.52
C PHE A 64 44.75 -5.16 -14.05
N SER A 65 45.93 -4.96 -13.45
CA SER A 65 47.17 -5.64 -13.86
C SER A 65 47.12 -7.15 -13.68
N HIS A 66 46.37 -7.62 -12.67
CA HIS A 66 46.18 -9.06 -12.41
C HIS A 66 44.93 -9.68 -13.06
N ASN A 67 44.25 -8.95 -13.97
CA ASN A 67 43.06 -9.40 -14.70
C ASN A 67 41.85 -9.77 -13.81
N TYR A 68 41.72 -9.22 -12.61
CA TYR A 68 40.58 -9.43 -11.71
C TYR A 68 39.35 -8.61 -12.14
N SER A 69 38.85 -8.87 -13.34
CA SER A 69 37.81 -8.08 -14.01
C SER A 69 36.49 -8.02 -13.23
N PHE A 70 36.09 -9.12 -12.60
CA PHE A 70 34.87 -9.19 -11.79
C PHE A 70 34.99 -8.34 -10.52
N THR A 71 36.10 -8.49 -9.78
CA THR A 71 36.38 -7.71 -8.57
C THR A 71 36.53 -6.23 -8.88
N LEU A 72 37.18 -5.88 -10.00
CA LEU A 72 37.32 -4.51 -10.48
C LEU A 72 35.95 -3.90 -10.82
N SER A 73 35.04 -4.66 -11.43
CA SER A 73 33.69 -4.18 -11.76
C SER A 73 32.85 -3.91 -10.52
N ILE A 74 32.97 -4.72 -9.47
CA ILE A 74 32.32 -4.46 -8.17
C ILE A 74 32.99 -3.26 -7.48
N PHE A 75 34.32 -3.21 -7.50
CA PHE A 75 35.06 -2.10 -6.90
C PHE A 75 34.74 -0.75 -7.57
N ALA A 76 34.60 -0.73 -8.89
CA ALA A 76 34.23 0.46 -9.65
C ALA A 76 32.77 0.90 -9.42
N SER A 77 31.85 -0.03 -9.12
CA SER A 77 30.46 0.32 -8.80
C SER A 77 30.30 0.89 -7.38
N GLU A 78 31.22 0.56 -6.47
CA GLU A 78 31.23 1.03 -5.08
C GLU A 78 32.08 2.29 -4.85
N VAL A 79 33.05 2.58 -5.73
CA VAL A 79 33.95 3.74 -5.62
C VAL A 79 33.56 4.85 -6.62
N PRO A 80 33.07 6.02 -6.16
CA PRO A 80 32.40 7.03 -7.00
C PRO A 80 33.21 7.69 -8.14
N LEU A 81 34.51 7.42 -8.29
CA LEU A 81 35.41 8.14 -9.21
C LEU A 81 36.31 7.23 -10.07
N LEU A 82 36.11 5.91 -10.06
CA LEU A 82 36.90 4.96 -10.88
C LEU A 82 36.39 4.79 -12.32
N VAL A 83 35.44 5.63 -12.75
CA VAL A 83 34.70 5.52 -14.02
C VAL A 83 35.61 5.47 -15.26
N ASN A 84 36.86 5.93 -15.17
CA ASN A 84 37.78 5.94 -16.31
C ASN A 84 38.50 4.60 -16.61
N PHE A 85 38.53 3.62 -15.69
CA PHE A 85 39.18 2.32 -15.97
C PHE A 85 38.33 1.40 -16.86
N CYS A 86 37.01 1.56 -16.85
CA CYS A 86 36.11 0.74 -17.68
C CYS A 86 36.08 1.21 -19.15
N ASN A 87 36.48 2.45 -19.43
CA ASN A 87 36.53 2.99 -20.79
C ASN A 87 37.80 2.57 -21.55
N SER A 88 38.79 2.00 -20.86
CA SER A 88 40.04 1.52 -21.47
C SER A 88 40.06 0.01 -21.72
N VAL A 89 38.91 -0.67 -21.70
CA VAL A 89 38.84 -2.04 -22.23
C VAL A 89 39.19 -1.95 -23.72
N PRO A 90 40.29 -2.57 -24.19
CA PRO A 90 40.64 -2.51 -25.59
C PRO A 90 39.50 -3.16 -26.39
N GLN A 91 38.76 -2.37 -27.15
CA GLN A 91 38.05 -2.93 -28.28
C GLN A 91 39.12 -3.53 -29.18
N ARG A 92 39.27 -4.86 -29.13
CA ARG A 92 39.95 -5.62 -30.19
C ARG A 92 39.15 -5.40 -31.47
N SER A 93 39.40 -4.30 -32.16
CA SER A 93 39.09 -4.17 -33.57
C SER A 93 39.93 -5.22 -34.27
N SER A 94 39.25 -6.22 -34.82
CA SER A 94 39.82 -7.19 -35.74
C SER A 94 40.24 -6.45 -37.02
N ASN A 95 41.42 -5.84 -36.98
CA ASN A 95 42.29 -5.45 -38.10
C ASN A 95 43.23 -4.36 -37.60
N ASP A 96 44.44 -4.73 -37.21
CA ASP A 96 45.63 -4.33 -37.95
C ASP A 96 46.88 -4.91 -37.27
N ASN A 97 47.71 -5.52 -38.10
CA ASN A 97 49.07 -5.92 -37.75
C ASN A 97 49.89 -4.65 -37.59
N ASP A 98 50.05 -4.15 -36.37
CA ASP A 98 51.26 -3.39 -36.05
C ASP A 98 51.68 -3.51 -34.59
N ARG A 99 53.00 -3.57 -34.43
CA ARG A 99 53.70 -3.88 -33.18
C ARG A 99 53.49 -2.81 -32.11
N GLY A 100 53.06 -3.25 -30.93
CA GLY A 100 53.17 -2.49 -29.69
C GLY A 100 52.21 -3.02 -28.66
N GLY A 101 52.62 -4.03 -27.88
CA GLY A 101 51.87 -4.47 -26.70
C GLY A 101 51.74 -3.31 -25.73
N GLY A 102 50.64 -2.57 -25.81
CA GLY A 102 50.32 -1.49 -24.89
C GLY A 102 50.15 -2.11 -23.51
N SER A 103 51.22 -2.13 -22.73
CA SER A 103 51.17 -2.52 -21.33
C SER A 103 50.13 -1.62 -20.65
N ASN A 104 49.24 -2.25 -19.89
CA ASN A 104 48.15 -1.65 -19.11
C ASN A 104 48.65 -0.68 -18.00
N LYS A 105 49.54 0.26 -18.33
CA LYS A 105 50.24 1.15 -17.40
C LYS A 105 49.56 2.50 -17.32
N LEU A 106 49.63 3.11 -16.13
CA LEU A 106 49.13 4.47 -15.90
C LEU A 106 49.93 5.49 -16.70
N GLN A 107 49.29 6.60 -17.09
CA GLN A 107 50.00 7.69 -17.76
C GLN A 107 51.04 8.31 -16.82
N SER A 108 52.11 8.85 -17.40
CA SER A 108 53.23 9.39 -16.62
C SER A 108 52.81 10.47 -15.62
N ASP A 109 51.86 11.32 -16.00
CA ASP A 109 51.38 12.42 -15.13
C ASP A 109 50.66 11.88 -13.88
N TYR A 110 49.87 10.81 -14.01
CA TYR A 110 49.20 10.16 -12.88
C TYR A 110 50.19 9.53 -11.91
N ILE A 111 51.30 9.00 -12.41
CA ILE A 111 52.35 8.39 -11.58
C ILE A 111 53.04 9.46 -10.74
N VAL A 112 53.41 10.59 -11.36
CA VAL A 112 54.05 11.73 -10.68
C VAL A 112 53.15 12.26 -9.56
N HIS A 113 51.89 12.55 -9.86
CA HIS A 113 50.93 13.06 -8.87
C HIS A 113 50.60 12.05 -7.77
N THR A 114 50.60 10.75 -8.09
CA THR A 114 50.42 9.67 -7.11
C THR A 114 51.56 9.67 -6.10
N LEU A 115 52.80 9.76 -6.57
CA LEU A 115 53.98 9.79 -5.70
C LEU A 115 54.01 11.07 -4.84
N GLU A 116 53.73 12.23 -5.42
CA GLU A 116 53.65 13.50 -4.69
C GLU A 116 52.60 13.46 -3.57
N THR A 117 51.41 12.91 -3.87
CA THR A 117 50.31 12.79 -2.90
C THR A 117 50.64 11.83 -1.75
N LEU A 118 51.46 10.82 -2.02
CA LEU A 118 52.00 9.88 -1.01
C LEU A 118 53.18 10.48 -0.21
N GLY A 119 53.67 11.66 -0.59
CA GLY A 119 54.80 12.34 0.05
C GLY A 119 56.16 11.88 -0.45
N ILE A 120 56.21 11.19 -1.60
CA ILE A 120 57.44 10.78 -2.28
C ILE A 120 57.70 11.80 -3.38
N ASP A 121 58.82 12.52 -3.28
CA ASP A 121 59.23 13.48 -4.30
C ASP A 121 59.67 12.73 -5.58
N PRO A 122 58.99 12.92 -6.73
CA PRO A 122 59.33 12.26 -7.99
C PRO A 122 60.73 12.61 -8.51
N SER A 123 61.28 13.76 -8.09
CA SER A 123 62.60 14.23 -8.52
C SER A 123 63.75 13.57 -7.74
N ARG A 124 63.46 12.97 -6.59
CA ARG A 124 64.44 12.27 -5.75
C ARG A 124 64.82 10.89 -6.30
N PRO A 125 66.01 10.35 -5.96
CA PRO A 125 66.45 9.05 -6.45
C PRO A 125 65.50 7.91 -6.09
N GLU A 126 64.79 8.00 -4.95
CA GLU A 126 63.78 7.01 -4.56
C GLU A 126 62.54 7.06 -5.47
N GLY A 127 62.09 8.27 -5.85
CA GLY A 127 60.98 8.47 -6.78
C GLY A 127 61.32 8.01 -8.19
N GLN A 128 62.52 8.36 -8.69
CA GLN A 128 63.01 7.92 -10.00
C GLN A 128 63.23 6.40 -10.06
N TYR A 129 63.65 5.78 -8.97
CA TYR A 129 63.74 4.33 -8.86
C TYR A 129 62.37 3.65 -8.97
N ILE A 130 61.34 4.19 -8.31
CA ILE A 130 59.98 3.66 -8.41
C ILE A 130 59.42 3.80 -9.84
N ILE A 131 59.62 4.96 -10.46
CA ILE A 131 59.14 5.22 -11.83
C ILE A 131 59.83 4.29 -12.83
N SER A 132 61.17 4.17 -12.76
CA SER A 132 61.93 3.29 -13.64
C SER A 132 61.60 1.81 -13.41
N ASN A 133 61.44 1.38 -12.15
CA ASN A 133 61.05 0.02 -11.83
C ASN A 133 59.64 -0.32 -12.35
N TYR A 134 58.69 0.62 -12.25
CA TYR A 134 57.34 0.47 -12.81
C TYR A 134 57.33 0.44 -14.34
N MET A 135 58.15 1.27 -15.00
CA MET A 135 58.24 1.29 -16.47
C MET A 135 58.93 0.05 -17.04
N ASN A 136 59.91 -0.50 -16.32
CA ASN A 136 60.70 -1.65 -16.78
C ASN A 136 60.12 -3.02 -16.36
N THR A 137 59.31 -3.07 -15.31
CA THR A 137 58.70 -4.32 -14.82
C THR A 137 57.21 -4.38 -15.20
N GLU A 138 56.64 -5.59 -15.32
CA GLU A 138 55.18 -5.79 -15.44
C GLU A 138 54.44 -5.67 -14.09
N ALA A 139 55.15 -5.30 -13.03
CA ALA A 139 54.61 -5.16 -11.69
C ALA A 139 53.72 -3.91 -11.58
N PRO A 140 52.59 -3.99 -10.84
CA PRO A 140 51.75 -2.84 -10.56
C PRO A 140 52.49 -1.77 -9.75
N LEU A 141 52.04 -0.52 -9.87
CA LEU A 141 52.71 0.63 -9.25
C LEU A 141 52.80 0.49 -7.73
N LEU A 142 51.77 -0.09 -7.12
CA LEU A 142 51.73 -0.39 -5.69
C LEU A 142 52.90 -1.29 -5.25
N LEU A 143 53.23 -2.33 -6.03
CA LEU A 143 54.28 -3.27 -5.69
C LEU A 143 55.67 -2.62 -5.82
N SER A 144 55.85 -1.76 -6.82
CA SER A 144 57.07 -0.95 -7.00
C SER A 144 57.31 0.00 -5.82
N ILE A 145 56.26 0.63 -5.30
CA ILE A 145 56.33 1.49 -4.11
C ILE A 145 56.71 0.67 -2.86
N LEU A 146 56.05 -0.48 -2.65
CA LEU A 146 56.33 -1.35 -1.50
C LEU A 146 57.76 -1.91 -1.50
N ASN A 147 58.28 -2.29 -2.67
CA ASN A 147 59.67 -2.74 -2.82
C ASN A 147 60.67 -1.62 -2.49
N SER A 148 60.39 -0.38 -2.89
CA SER A 148 61.23 0.76 -2.52
C SER A 148 61.24 1.00 -1.01
N ILE A 149 60.08 0.91 -0.34
CA ILE A 149 59.99 1.07 1.12
C ILE A 149 60.73 -0.07 1.83
N ALA A 150 60.56 -1.31 1.38
CA ALA A 150 61.26 -2.47 1.94
C ALA A 150 62.79 -2.32 1.83
N SER A 151 63.30 -1.84 0.69
CA SER A 151 64.73 -1.59 0.49
C SER A 151 65.29 -0.51 1.43
N LEU A 152 64.50 0.54 1.71
CA LEU A 152 64.90 1.63 2.61
C LEU A 152 64.99 1.16 4.07
N VAL A 153 64.03 0.35 4.53
CA VAL A 153 64.02 -0.20 5.90
C VAL A 153 65.23 -1.10 6.15
N VAL A 154 65.61 -1.93 5.18
CA VAL A 154 66.78 -2.83 5.28
C VAL A 154 68.10 -2.03 5.35
N ASN A 155 68.22 -0.92 4.62
CA ASN A 155 69.41 -0.07 4.63
C ASN A 155 69.56 0.78 5.91
N THR A 156 68.48 1.03 6.65
CA THR A 156 68.53 1.87 7.86
C THR A 156 69.05 1.09 9.08
N GLN A 157 68.87 -0.24 9.11
CA GLN A 157 69.32 -1.10 10.21
C GLN A 157 70.84 -1.37 10.21
N SER A 158 71.53 -1.14 9.09
CA SER A 158 72.99 -1.31 8.99
C SER A 158 73.79 -0.09 9.49
N SER A 159 73.18 1.09 9.60
CA SER A 159 73.88 2.36 9.84
C SER A 159 73.94 2.83 11.32
N ILE A 160 73.26 2.19 12.27
CA ILE A 160 73.15 2.66 13.68
C ILE A 160 74.32 2.19 14.57
N LYS A 161 75.30 1.44 14.04
CA LYS A 161 76.36 0.82 14.86
C LYS A 161 77.62 1.68 15.16
N SER A 162 77.67 2.96 14.81
CA SER A 162 78.91 3.74 14.98
C SER A 162 78.70 5.21 15.37
N CYS A 163 78.80 5.52 16.68
CA CYS A 163 79.25 6.79 17.32
C CYS A 163 78.64 6.90 18.72
N SER A 164 79.25 7.39 19.79
CA SER A 164 80.63 7.69 20.22
C SER A 164 80.48 8.05 21.71
N LEU A 165 81.31 7.48 22.58
CA LEU A 165 81.42 7.79 24.01
C LEU A 165 82.08 9.17 24.22
N CYS A 166 81.59 9.99 25.15
CA CYS A 166 82.39 11.04 25.80
C CYS A 166 81.79 11.47 27.17
N ASP A 167 82.58 11.17 28.21
CA ASP A 167 82.91 11.86 29.46
C ASP A 167 81.86 12.39 30.46
N LYS A 168 82.15 12.05 31.73
CA LYS A 168 81.42 12.36 32.96
C LYS A 168 82.04 13.55 33.71
N GLU A 169 81.24 14.10 34.62
CA GLU A 169 81.61 14.66 35.94
C GLU A 169 81.57 16.17 36.24
N THR A 170 81.30 17.07 35.30
CA THR A 170 80.92 18.48 35.65
C THR A 170 79.52 18.90 35.22
N GLN A 171 78.77 18.01 34.55
CA GLN A 171 77.39 18.26 34.12
C GLN A 171 76.32 17.90 35.16
N ALA A 172 76.65 17.28 36.30
CA ALA A 172 75.63 16.73 37.21
C ALA A 172 74.66 17.80 37.79
N ASN A 173 75.14 19.02 38.08
CA ASN A 173 74.28 20.08 38.63
C ASN A 173 73.43 20.81 37.56
N LEU A 174 73.99 21.07 36.37
CA LEU A 174 73.24 21.62 35.23
C LEU A 174 72.21 20.62 34.68
N VAL A 175 72.56 19.32 34.68
CA VAL A 175 71.65 18.23 34.30
C VAL A 175 70.56 18.03 35.36
N LEU A 176 70.83 18.19 36.65
CA LEU A 176 69.79 18.13 37.69
C LEU A 176 68.79 19.29 37.59
N GLU A 177 69.26 20.53 37.36
CA GLU A 177 68.36 21.68 37.15
C GLU A 177 67.58 21.56 35.83
N ALA A 178 68.24 21.12 34.74
CA ALA A 178 67.56 20.84 33.47
C ALA A 178 66.52 19.72 33.62
N ASN A 179 66.84 18.63 34.34
CA ASN A 179 65.92 17.54 34.63
C ASN A 179 64.74 17.98 35.50
N LEU A 180 64.93 18.91 36.44
CA LEU A 180 63.86 19.43 37.28
C LEU A 180 62.95 20.40 36.50
N ALA A 181 63.52 21.23 35.63
CA ALA A 181 62.79 22.05 34.67
C ALA A 181 62.01 21.19 33.66
N ASP A 182 62.60 20.09 33.17
CA ASP A 182 61.93 19.18 32.25
C ASP A 182 60.88 18.30 32.95
N ALA A 183 61.08 17.92 34.21
CA ALA A 183 60.07 17.25 35.03
C ALA A 183 58.86 18.16 35.31
N THR A 184 59.08 19.46 35.54
CA THR A 184 57.98 20.42 35.72
C THR A 184 57.23 20.70 34.41
N LYS A 185 57.94 20.82 33.28
CA LYS A 185 57.32 20.89 31.93
C LYS A 185 56.53 19.62 31.61
N MET A 186 57.09 18.44 31.87
CA MET A 186 56.42 17.15 31.65
C MET A 186 55.16 17.02 32.53
N ARG A 187 55.21 17.51 33.78
CA ARG A 187 54.03 17.59 34.66
C ARG A 187 52.96 18.53 34.10
N ALA A 188 53.35 19.67 33.54
CA ALA A 188 52.42 20.61 32.90
C ALA A 188 51.80 20.02 31.63
N VAL A 189 52.59 19.35 30.78
CA VAL A 189 52.10 18.63 29.60
C VAL A 189 51.14 17.52 29.99
N LYS A 190 51.47 16.71 31.02
CA LYS A 190 50.57 15.68 31.55
C LYS A 190 49.23 16.26 32.02
N LYS A 191 49.24 17.41 32.70
CA LYS A 191 48.00 18.10 33.10
C LYS A 191 47.19 18.56 31.88
N LYS A 192 47.83 19.15 30.86
CA LYS A 192 47.15 19.56 29.62
C LYS A 192 46.53 18.36 28.88
N ILE A 193 47.26 17.25 28.78
CA ILE A 193 46.76 16.00 28.16
C ILE A 193 45.56 15.46 28.96
N MET A 194 45.62 15.49 30.29
CA MET A 194 44.51 15.03 31.13
C MET A 194 43.26 15.90 30.96
N GLN A 195 43.42 17.22 30.89
CA GLN A 195 42.32 18.15 30.62
C GLN A 195 41.72 17.93 29.22
N GLN A 196 42.57 17.75 28.21
CA GLN A 196 42.12 17.48 26.85
C GLN A 196 41.37 16.14 26.75
N LYS A 197 41.86 15.09 27.43
CA LYS A 197 41.16 13.81 27.53
C LYS A 197 39.78 13.98 28.15
N GLN A 198 39.68 14.73 29.25
CA GLN A 198 38.40 14.95 29.92
C GLN A 198 37.40 15.68 29.02
N LEU A 199 37.84 16.71 28.28
CA LEU A 199 36.99 17.41 27.31
C LEU A 199 36.46 16.48 26.22
N TYR A 200 37.32 15.60 25.67
CA TYR A 200 36.88 14.61 24.69
C TYR A 200 35.95 13.55 25.28
N ASP A 201 36.20 13.08 26.49
CA ASP A 201 35.33 12.13 27.19
C ASP A 201 33.94 12.74 27.45
N ASP A 202 33.89 14.04 27.78
CA ASP A 202 32.64 14.78 27.95
C ASP A 202 31.91 14.99 26.62
N GLU A 203 32.61 15.41 25.56
CA GLU A 203 32.04 15.54 24.21
C GLU A 203 31.47 14.20 23.72
N LEU A 204 32.22 13.11 23.93
CA LEU A 204 31.79 11.77 23.57
C LEU A 204 30.51 11.37 24.31
N ARG A 205 30.45 11.60 25.64
CA ARG A 205 29.23 11.34 26.43
C ARG A 205 28.03 12.16 25.97
N THR A 206 28.23 13.43 25.56
CA THR A 206 27.12 14.24 25.02
C THR A 206 26.63 13.73 23.67
N LYS A 207 27.54 13.26 22.78
CA LYS A 207 27.13 12.66 21.50
C LYS A 207 26.44 11.32 21.70
N GLU A 208 26.94 10.49 22.60
CA GLU A 208 26.34 9.19 22.92
C GLU A 208 24.93 9.34 23.51
N SER A 209 24.73 10.29 24.43
CA SER A 209 23.40 10.56 25.00
C SER A 209 22.41 11.09 23.94
N LYS A 210 22.84 11.97 23.04
CA LYS A 210 22.03 12.42 21.90
C LYS A 210 21.65 11.27 20.97
N LEU A 211 22.59 10.39 20.63
CA LEU A 211 22.32 9.20 19.82
C LEU A 211 21.35 8.24 20.52
N LYS A 212 21.50 8.00 21.82
CA LYS A 212 20.57 7.19 22.62
C LYS A 212 19.16 7.79 22.62
N GLN A 213 19.05 9.11 22.76
CA GLN A 213 17.77 9.80 22.69
C GLN A 213 17.13 9.65 21.30
N GLN A 214 17.89 9.87 20.22
CA GLN A 214 17.40 9.67 18.86
C GLN A 214 16.95 8.22 18.61
N ALA A 215 17.74 7.24 19.05
CA ALA A 215 17.39 5.82 18.95
C ALA A 215 16.08 5.50 19.71
N SER A 216 15.85 6.11 20.87
CA SER A 216 14.60 5.94 21.62
C SER A 216 13.38 6.51 20.88
N VAL A 217 13.54 7.68 20.25
CA VAL A 217 12.48 8.31 19.44
C VAL A 217 12.16 7.45 18.21
N ILE A 218 13.19 6.99 17.49
CA ILE A 218 13.02 6.11 16.34
C ILE A 218 12.32 4.81 16.75
N LYS A 219 12.72 4.20 17.88
CA LYS A 219 12.08 2.98 18.41
C LYS A 219 10.60 3.21 18.71
N HIS A 220 10.24 4.33 19.33
CA HIS A 220 8.84 4.68 19.58
C HIS A 220 8.05 4.89 18.29
N GLN A 221 8.61 5.63 17.33
CA GLN A 221 7.99 5.85 16.02
C GLN A 221 7.77 4.54 15.27
N LEU A 222 8.74 3.63 15.31
CA LEU A 222 8.65 2.32 14.68
C LEU A 222 7.59 1.45 15.36
N GLY A 223 7.48 1.50 16.69
CA GLY A 223 6.40 0.85 17.44
C GLY A 223 5.00 1.38 17.05
N SER A 224 4.85 2.70 16.95
CA SER A 224 3.60 3.33 16.50
C SER A 224 3.24 2.96 15.06
N LEU A 225 4.22 2.96 14.15
CA LEU A 225 4.01 2.55 12.76
C LEU A 225 3.60 1.07 12.68
N ASN A 226 4.25 0.20 13.44
CA ASN A 226 3.93 -1.22 13.46
C ASN A 226 2.50 -1.49 13.99
N ALA A 227 2.06 -0.74 15.01
CA ALA A 227 0.68 -0.81 15.49
C ALA A 227 -0.33 -0.40 14.41
N LYS A 228 -0.08 0.72 13.70
CA LYS A 228 -0.93 1.18 12.60
C LYS A 228 -0.97 0.18 11.43
N VAL A 229 0.15 -0.48 11.13
CA VAL A 229 0.20 -1.53 10.10
C VAL A 229 -0.64 -2.73 10.53
N ALA A 230 -0.57 -3.16 11.78
CA ALA A 230 -1.40 -4.25 12.30
C ALA A 230 -2.90 -3.89 12.25
N GLU A 231 -3.27 -2.67 12.62
CA GLU A 231 -4.65 -2.18 12.50
C GLU A 231 -5.13 -2.18 11.04
N ALA A 232 -4.31 -1.67 10.12
CA ALA A 232 -4.62 -1.66 8.69
C ALA A 232 -4.78 -3.09 8.12
N GLN A 233 -3.95 -4.03 8.55
CA GLN A 233 -4.06 -5.44 8.16
C GLN A 233 -5.36 -6.07 8.68
N ASN A 234 -5.74 -5.80 9.93
CA ASN A 234 -7.01 -6.27 10.50
C ASN A 234 -8.22 -5.69 9.75
N LEU A 235 -8.19 -4.40 9.42
CA LEU A 235 -9.24 -3.76 8.62
C LEU A 235 -9.33 -4.37 7.21
N MET A 236 -8.18 -4.62 6.57
CA MET A 236 -8.14 -5.26 5.25
C MET A 236 -8.76 -6.66 5.29
N GLN A 237 -8.43 -7.48 6.30
CA GLN A 237 -9.04 -8.80 6.46
C GLN A 237 -10.56 -8.71 6.68
N SER A 238 -11.01 -7.74 7.49
CA SER A 238 -12.44 -7.48 7.71
C SER A 238 -13.17 -7.09 6.42
N LEU A 239 -12.55 -6.23 5.60
CA LEU A 239 -13.10 -5.82 4.30
C LEU A 239 -13.21 -7.01 3.34
N VAL A 240 -12.19 -7.84 3.24
CA VAL A 240 -12.22 -9.05 2.40
C VAL A 240 -13.34 -10.00 2.82
N LEU A 241 -13.55 -10.19 4.12
CA LEU A 241 -14.66 -11.00 4.62
C LEU A 241 -16.03 -10.38 4.29
N LYS A 242 -16.16 -9.05 4.40
CA LYS A 242 -17.39 -8.33 4.06
C LYS A 242 -17.68 -8.36 2.56
N GLU A 243 -16.67 -8.24 1.73
CA GLU A 243 -16.78 -8.35 0.27
C GLU A 243 -17.26 -9.76 -0.12
N LYS A 244 -16.67 -10.80 0.48
CA LYS A 244 -17.11 -12.18 0.27
C LYS A 244 -18.59 -12.37 0.64
N GLN A 245 -19.01 -11.90 1.81
CA GLN A 245 -20.41 -11.97 2.25
C GLN A 245 -21.36 -11.22 1.30
N LEU A 246 -20.93 -10.07 0.78
CA LEU A 246 -21.72 -9.29 -0.17
C LEU A 246 -21.87 -10.04 -1.49
N ASN A 247 -20.80 -10.65 -1.99
CA ASN A 247 -20.84 -11.43 -3.21
C ASN A 247 -21.74 -12.66 -3.08
N GLU A 248 -21.62 -13.43 -1.99
CA GLU A 248 -22.51 -14.57 -1.70
C GLU A 248 -23.98 -14.12 -1.63
N LYS A 249 -24.27 -12.99 -0.98
CA LYS A 249 -25.63 -12.43 -0.93
C LYS A 249 -26.14 -12.00 -2.31
N LYS A 250 -25.26 -11.42 -3.14
CA LYS A 250 -25.59 -11.00 -4.51
C LYS A 250 -25.92 -12.22 -5.38
N ASP A 251 -25.13 -13.28 -5.28
CA ASP A 251 -25.32 -14.52 -6.04
C ASP A 251 -26.62 -15.22 -5.60
N SER A 252 -26.87 -15.33 -4.29
CA SER A 252 -28.12 -15.88 -3.75
C SER A 252 -29.35 -15.06 -4.20
N ASN A 253 -29.24 -13.73 -4.19
CA ASN A 253 -30.34 -12.87 -4.64
C ASN A 253 -30.57 -13.00 -6.15
N ALA A 254 -29.52 -13.09 -6.96
CA ALA A 254 -29.63 -13.32 -8.40
C ALA A 254 -30.34 -14.66 -8.70
N GLN A 255 -30.00 -15.71 -7.96
CA GLN A 255 -30.67 -17.01 -8.09
C GLN A 255 -32.16 -16.94 -7.70
N CYS A 256 -32.49 -16.21 -6.61
CA CYS A 256 -33.88 -16.01 -6.21
C CYS A 256 -34.69 -15.23 -7.26
N ILE A 257 -34.10 -14.18 -7.85
CA ILE A 257 -34.73 -13.41 -8.92
C ILE A 257 -35.00 -14.31 -10.13
N LEU A 258 -34.01 -15.09 -10.57
CA LEU A 258 -34.16 -16.00 -11.71
C LEU A 258 -35.26 -17.06 -11.46
N GLN A 259 -35.36 -17.58 -10.23
CA GLN A 259 -36.43 -18.50 -9.87
C GLN A 259 -37.81 -17.83 -9.95
N LYS A 260 -37.94 -16.60 -9.45
CA LYS A 260 -39.19 -15.83 -9.55
C LYS A 260 -39.54 -15.46 -10.99
N GLU A 261 -38.56 -15.08 -11.81
CA GLU A 261 -38.77 -14.81 -13.23
C GLU A 261 -39.30 -16.05 -13.96
N MET A 262 -38.77 -17.24 -13.65
CA MET A 262 -39.25 -18.50 -14.21
C MET A 262 -40.70 -18.80 -13.76
N GLU A 263 -41.03 -18.60 -12.49
CA GLU A 263 -42.40 -18.78 -11.97
C GLU A 263 -43.38 -17.81 -12.63
N LEU A 264 -43.02 -16.53 -12.75
CA LEU A 264 -43.84 -15.52 -13.39
C LEU A 264 -44.04 -15.81 -14.87
N SER A 265 -43.01 -16.28 -15.57
CA SER A 265 -43.09 -16.72 -16.97
C SER A 265 -44.07 -17.89 -17.13
N MET A 266 -44.02 -18.89 -16.24
CA MET A 266 -45.00 -19.99 -16.23
C MET A 266 -46.42 -19.46 -16.00
N LYS A 267 -46.65 -18.62 -14.99
CA LYS A 267 -47.95 -18.02 -14.71
C LYS A 267 -48.49 -17.20 -15.88
N GLN A 268 -47.62 -16.42 -16.53
CA GLN A 268 -47.96 -15.64 -17.72
C GLN A 268 -48.40 -16.55 -18.87
N ASN A 269 -47.71 -17.67 -19.09
CA ASN A 269 -48.09 -18.64 -20.12
C ASN A 269 -49.46 -19.27 -19.83
N PHE A 270 -49.74 -19.66 -18.59
CA PHE A 270 -51.05 -20.17 -18.18
C PHE A 270 -52.17 -19.15 -18.40
N LEU A 271 -51.98 -17.90 -17.95
CA LEU A 271 -52.95 -16.83 -18.14
C LEU A 271 -53.18 -16.53 -19.64
N THR A 272 -52.13 -16.57 -20.44
CA THR A 272 -52.22 -16.38 -21.90
C THR A 272 -53.02 -17.51 -22.55
N GLN A 273 -52.79 -18.76 -22.14
CA GLN A 273 -53.55 -19.92 -22.62
C GLN A 273 -55.03 -19.81 -22.24
N GLU A 274 -55.33 -19.38 -21.02
CA GLU A 274 -56.70 -19.24 -20.53
C GLU A 274 -57.42 -18.06 -21.19
N ALA A 275 -56.74 -16.94 -21.40
CA ALA A 275 -57.26 -15.83 -22.20
C ALA A 275 -57.61 -16.28 -23.64
N ASN A 276 -56.76 -17.11 -24.26
CA ASN A 276 -57.03 -17.69 -25.57
C ASN A 276 -58.22 -18.68 -25.55
N ARG A 277 -58.41 -19.44 -24.46
CA ARG A 277 -59.58 -20.31 -24.27
C ARG A 277 -60.87 -19.48 -24.19
N LEU A 278 -60.90 -18.47 -23.32
CA LEU A 278 -62.04 -17.58 -23.14
C LEU A 278 -62.38 -16.80 -24.41
N GLN A 279 -61.37 -16.34 -25.15
CA GLN A 279 -61.60 -15.65 -26.42
C GLN A 279 -62.26 -16.57 -27.47
N ARG A 280 -61.86 -17.85 -27.52
CA ARG A 280 -62.52 -18.85 -28.38
C ARG A 280 -63.97 -19.06 -27.95
N GLU A 281 -64.22 -19.19 -26.66
CA GLU A 281 -65.57 -19.34 -26.10
C GLU A 281 -66.46 -18.13 -26.43
N ARG A 282 -65.96 -16.91 -26.23
CA ARG A 282 -66.63 -15.66 -26.61
C ARG A 282 -66.95 -15.61 -28.11
N ASN A 283 -66.01 -16.02 -28.96
CA ASN A 283 -66.23 -16.10 -30.41
C ASN A 283 -67.33 -17.11 -30.77
N SER A 284 -67.39 -18.25 -30.08
CA SER A 284 -68.45 -19.25 -30.25
C SER A 284 -69.81 -18.69 -29.81
N TYR A 285 -69.91 -18.03 -28.65
CA TYR A 285 -71.13 -17.37 -28.22
C TYR A 285 -71.60 -16.31 -29.21
N LYS A 286 -70.69 -15.49 -29.75
CA LYS A 286 -71.01 -14.48 -30.76
C LYS A 286 -71.58 -15.12 -32.04
N LYS A 287 -71.05 -16.28 -32.45
CA LYS A 287 -71.61 -17.05 -33.59
C LYS A 287 -73.01 -17.59 -33.27
N PHE A 288 -73.20 -18.16 -32.08
CA PHE A 288 -74.49 -18.67 -31.62
C PHE A 288 -75.55 -17.56 -31.57
N GLU A 289 -75.24 -16.42 -30.98
CA GLU A 289 -76.12 -15.26 -30.91
C GLU A 289 -76.48 -14.74 -32.32
N GLY A 290 -75.52 -14.73 -33.25
CA GLY A 290 -75.78 -14.43 -34.66
C GLY A 290 -76.74 -15.42 -35.32
N GLY A 291 -76.64 -16.70 -34.99
CA GLY A 291 -77.58 -17.74 -35.41
C GLY A 291 -78.98 -17.54 -34.82
N LEU A 292 -79.08 -17.24 -33.54
CA LEU A 292 -80.34 -16.95 -32.85
C LEU A 292 -81.05 -15.73 -33.49
N ARG A 293 -80.30 -14.67 -33.79
CA ARG A 293 -80.81 -13.49 -34.51
C ARG A 293 -81.25 -13.79 -35.94
N LYS A 294 -80.68 -14.80 -36.61
CA LYS A 294 -81.17 -15.26 -37.92
C LYS A 294 -82.47 -16.03 -37.76
N LEU A 295 -82.53 -16.98 -36.82
CA LEU A 295 -83.73 -17.76 -36.55
C LEU A 295 -84.90 -16.88 -36.13
N GLN A 296 -84.67 -15.89 -35.26
CA GLN A 296 -85.70 -14.94 -34.86
C GLN A 296 -86.23 -14.13 -36.06
N ARG A 297 -85.37 -13.75 -37.00
CA ARG A 297 -85.80 -13.10 -38.25
C ARG A 297 -86.62 -14.04 -39.13
N GLU A 298 -86.23 -15.31 -39.23
CA GLU A 298 -87.00 -16.33 -39.97
C GLU A 298 -88.36 -16.61 -39.32
N LEU A 299 -88.44 -16.71 -38.00
CA LEU A 299 -89.71 -16.87 -37.29
C LEU A 299 -90.64 -15.67 -37.52
N VAL A 300 -90.12 -14.44 -37.46
CA VAL A 300 -90.90 -13.24 -37.77
C VAL A 300 -91.35 -13.23 -39.24
N LYS A 301 -90.52 -13.74 -40.16
CA LYS A 301 -90.87 -13.87 -41.58
C LYS A 301 -91.98 -14.91 -41.78
N MET A 302 -91.84 -16.10 -41.20
CA MET A 302 -92.85 -17.17 -41.21
C MET A 302 -94.17 -16.71 -40.58
N GLN A 303 -94.12 -15.94 -39.49
CA GLN A 303 -95.30 -15.37 -38.84
C GLN A 303 -96.02 -14.34 -39.72
N LYS A 304 -95.30 -13.61 -40.58
CA LYS A 304 -95.88 -12.70 -41.58
C LYS A 304 -96.37 -13.43 -42.83
N GLU A 305 -95.86 -14.61 -43.12
CA GLU A 305 -96.24 -15.45 -44.28
C GLU A 305 -97.38 -16.44 -43.95
N MET A 306 -97.83 -16.53 -42.69
CA MET A 306 -99.05 -17.25 -42.28
C MET A 306 -100.31 -16.38 -42.51
N PRO A 307 -101.33 -16.84 -43.26
CA PRO A 307 -102.60 -16.13 -43.34
C PRO A 307 -103.34 -16.22 -42.00
N GLN A 308 -103.84 -15.10 -41.49
CA GLN A 308 -104.75 -15.06 -40.34
C GLN A 308 -106.05 -15.81 -40.69
N GLY A 309 -106.12 -17.09 -40.32
CA GLY A 309 -107.31 -17.91 -40.31
C GLY A 309 -107.66 -18.30 -38.87
N THR A 310 -108.88 -17.93 -38.48
CA THR A 310 -109.62 -18.23 -37.25
C THR A 310 -109.50 -19.66 -36.67
N SER A 311 -109.69 -19.72 -35.34
CA SER A 311 -110.47 -20.74 -34.59
C SER A 311 -109.74 -21.86 -33.80
N ASN A 312 -109.94 -21.77 -32.48
CA ASN A 312 -110.32 -22.79 -31.47
C ASN A 312 -109.49 -24.06 -31.16
N GLN A 313 -109.24 -24.18 -29.85
CA GLN A 313 -109.39 -25.32 -28.93
C GLN A 313 -108.82 -26.69 -29.33
N CYS A 314 -107.89 -27.23 -28.50
CA CYS A 314 -108.00 -28.59 -27.95
C CYS A 314 -107.00 -28.85 -26.81
N ALA A 315 -107.47 -29.61 -25.80
CA ALA A 315 -106.77 -30.51 -24.87
C ALA A 315 -105.62 -29.96 -24.01
N GLN A 316 -105.80 -29.80 -22.69
CA GLN A 316 -105.76 -30.83 -21.64
C GLN A 316 -104.40 -31.51 -21.43
N ASN A 317 -103.97 -31.40 -20.16
CA ASN A 317 -103.05 -32.25 -19.39
C ASN A 317 -101.56 -32.14 -19.72
N ASN A 318 -100.78 -31.65 -18.75
CA ASN A 318 -99.84 -32.51 -18.02
C ASN A 318 -99.35 -31.85 -16.73
N GLU A 319 -99.26 -32.71 -15.71
CA GLU A 319 -98.62 -32.53 -14.41
C GLU A 319 -97.44 -31.53 -14.42
N THR A 320 -97.56 -30.41 -13.71
CA THR A 320 -96.39 -29.83 -13.04
C THR A 320 -96.23 -30.56 -11.72
N ARG A 321 -95.60 -31.75 -11.80
CA ARG A 321 -94.88 -32.33 -10.67
C ARG A 321 -93.92 -31.27 -10.14
N ASP A 322 -93.82 -31.20 -8.82
CA ASP A 322 -92.68 -30.64 -8.11
C ASP A 322 -91.38 -31.01 -8.84
N ILE A 323 -90.80 -30.02 -9.52
CA ILE A 323 -89.37 -30.07 -9.81
C ILE A 323 -88.73 -29.38 -8.63
N HIS A 324 -88.32 -30.20 -7.67
CA HIS A 324 -87.27 -29.89 -6.72
C HIS A 324 -86.08 -29.33 -7.51
N VAL A 325 -86.00 -28.01 -7.63
CA VAL A 325 -84.85 -27.31 -8.20
C VAL A 325 -83.73 -27.42 -7.18
N GLN A 326 -82.96 -28.50 -7.31
CA GLN A 326 -81.50 -28.47 -7.30
C GLN A 326 -80.84 -27.63 -6.18
N THR A 327 -81.22 -27.89 -4.93
CA THR A 327 -80.42 -27.52 -3.75
C THR A 327 -79.00 -28.12 -3.76
N ASP A 328 -78.72 -29.09 -4.66
CA ASP A 328 -77.39 -29.70 -4.81
C ASP A 328 -76.34 -28.79 -5.44
N LEU A 329 -76.72 -27.79 -6.25
CA LEU A 329 -75.75 -26.85 -6.85
C LEU A 329 -75.29 -25.79 -5.85
N GLU A 330 -76.23 -25.22 -5.10
CA GLU A 330 -75.91 -24.26 -4.02
C GLU A 330 -75.20 -24.94 -2.87
N SER A 331 -75.62 -26.15 -2.47
CA SER A 331 -74.96 -26.91 -1.41
C SER A 331 -73.52 -27.30 -1.81
N ARG A 332 -73.28 -27.66 -3.09
CA ARG A 332 -71.92 -27.94 -3.58
C ARG A 332 -71.05 -26.69 -3.70
N ALA A 333 -71.61 -25.57 -4.14
CA ALA A 333 -70.90 -24.29 -4.19
C ALA A 333 -70.51 -23.82 -2.78
N ILE A 334 -71.40 -23.95 -1.80
CA ILE A 334 -71.13 -23.62 -0.38
C ILE A 334 -70.07 -24.55 0.21
N ILE A 335 -70.08 -25.85 -0.13
CA ILE A 335 -69.07 -26.82 0.30
C ILE A 335 -67.70 -26.49 -0.31
N ASP A 336 -67.65 -26.14 -1.60
CA ASP A 336 -66.41 -25.77 -2.29
C ASP A 336 -65.86 -24.44 -1.75
N GLU A 337 -66.72 -23.46 -1.46
CA GLU A 337 -66.35 -22.19 -0.83
C GLU A 337 -65.87 -22.38 0.61
N CYS A 338 -66.54 -23.22 1.41
CA CYS A 338 -66.06 -23.62 2.73
C CYS A 338 -64.68 -24.29 2.65
N ARG A 339 -64.44 -25.14 1.64
CA ARG A 339 -63.15 -25.80 1.45
C ARG A 339 -62.04 -24.81 1.09
N ILE A 340 -62.33 -23.85 0.21
CA ILE A 340 -61.39 -22.78 -0.16
C ILE A 340 -61.07 -21.92 1.06
N LEU A 341 -62.09 -21.47 1.80
CA LEU A 341 -61.89 -20.68 3.02
C LEU A 341 -61.12 -21.44 4.10
N GLN A 342 -61.33 -22.76 4.21
CA GLN A 342 -60.60 -23.60 5.17
C GLN A 342 -59.12 -23.76 4.76
N GLN A 343 -58.85 -23.83 3.46
CA GLN A 343 -57.48 -23.85 2.93
C GLN A 343 -56.79 -22.49 3.11
N GLU A 344 -57.48 -21.39 2.81
CA GLU A 344 -56.96 -20.03 3.04
C GLU A 344 -56.72 -19.77 4.52
N LYS A 345 -57.61 -20.23 5.40
CA LYS A 345 -57.40 -20.19 6.86
C LYS A 345 -56.13 -20.95 7.25
N LEU A 346 -55.88 -22.14 6.69
CA LEU A 346 -54.67 -22.92 6.97
C LEU A 346 -53.42 -22.16 6.50
N GLU A 347 -53.44 -21.59 5.31
CA GLU A 347 -52.34 -20.79 4.74
C GLU A 347 -52.06 -19.55 5.59
N LEU A 348 -53.10 -18.82 6.01
CA LEU A 348 -52.99 -17.67 6.92
C LEU A 348 -52.43 -18.10 8.28
N THR A 349 -52.86 -19.25 8.81
CA THR A 349 -52.36 -19.75 10.10
C THR A 349 -50.86 -20.11 9.99
N ASN A 350 -50.44 -20.72 8.89
CA ASN A 350 -49.04 -21.02 8.62
C ASN A 350 -48.21 -19.74 8.46
N LEU A 351 -48.72 -18.74 7.74
CA LEU A 351 -48.05 -17.45 7.57
C LEU A 351 -47.90 -16.71 8.91
N VAL A 352 -48.94 -16.71 9.75
CA VAL A 352 -48.87 -16.12 11.09
C VAL A 352 -47.83 -16.85 11.94
N GLN A 353 -47.76 -18.18 11.86
CA GLN A 353 -46.75 -18.95 12.59
C GLN A 353 -45.33 -18.67 12.10
N GLU A 354 -45.13 -18.52 10.78
CA GLU A 354 -43.85 -18.13 10.18
C GLU A 354 -43.45 -16.71 10.57
N GLN A 355 -44.40 -15.77 10.58
CA GLN A 355 -44.13 -14.41 11.05
C GLN A 355 -43.77 -14.39 12.53
N ARG A 356 -44.43 -15.20 13.37
CA ARG A 356 -44.07 -15.33 14.79
C ARG A 356 -42.67 -15.88 14.98
N SER A 357 -42.31 -16.97 14.29
CA SER A 357 -40.94 -17.52 14.39
C SER A 357 -39.89 -16.55 13.88
N ARG A 358 -40.20 -15.78 12.82
CA ARG A 358 -39.31 -14.75 12.30
C ARG A 358 -39.13 -13.58 13.28
N ILE A 359 -40.21 -13.16 13.94
CA ILE A 359 -40.15 -12.13 14.98
C ILE A 359 -39.31 -12.62 16.16
N GLU A 360 -39.47 -13.87 16.60
CA GLU A 360 -38.66 -14.47 17.66
C GLU A 360 -37.17 -14.51 17.27
N GLU A 361 -36.83 -14.91 16.05
CA GLU A 361 -35.45 -14.94 15.54
C GLU A 361 -34.83 -13.53 15.52
N ILE A 362 -35.57 -12.55 15.00
CA ILE A 362 -35.12 -11.15 14.96
C ILE A 362 -34.95 -10.60 16.38
N THR A 363 -35.87 -10.93 17.28
CA THR A 363 -35.83 -10.48 18.68
C THR A 363 -34.61 -11.07 19.39
N LEU A 364 -34.34 -12.36 19.22
CA LEU A 364 -33.16 -13.03 19.77
C LEU A 364 -31.87 -12.40 19.23
N ARG A 365 -31.80 -12.16 17.91
CA ARG A 365 -30.63 -11.54 17.28
C ARG A 365 -30.43 -10.10 17.75
N SER A 366 -31.51 -9.35 17.93
CA SER A 366 -31.49 -7.99 18.48
C SER A 366 -30.96 -7.98 19.92
N LEU A 367 -31.44 -8.89 20.78
CA LEU A 367 -30.94 -9.05 22.14
C LEU A 367 -29.46 -9.42 22.17
N GLN A 368 -29.01 -10.32 21.29
CA GLN A 368 -27.60 -10.69 21.19
C GLN A 368 -26.73 -9.51 20.75
N LEU A 369 -27.16 -8.74 19.74
CA LEU A 369 -26.47 -7.54 19.30
C LEU A 369 -26.47 -6.45 20.37
N SER A 370 -27.56 -6.30 21.12
CA SER A 370 -27.65 -5.37 22.25
C SER A 370 -26.63 -5.73 23.33
N ARG A 371 -26.53 -7.01 23.70
CA ARG A 371 -25.51 -7.49 24.65
C ARG A 371 -24.09 -7.29 24.11
N GLN A 372 -23.86 -7.54 22.83
CA GLN A 372 -22.56 -7.28 22.21
C GLN A 372 -22.20 -5.79 22.21
N LEU A 373 -23.16 -4.91 21.97
CA LEU A 373 -22.98 -3.46 22.05
C LEU A 373 -22.75 -3.00 23.49
N GLU A 374 -23.45 -3.58 24.45
CA GLU A 374 -23.24 -3.31 25.88
C GLU A 374 -21.83 -3.73 26.32
N VAL A 375 -21.36 -4.92 25.92
CA VAL A 375 -19.99 -5.38 26.16
C VAL A 375 -18.95 -4.51 25.46
N ALA A 376 -19.19 -4.12 24.21
CA ALA A 376 -18.29 -3.20 23.51
C ALA A 376 -18.23 -1.81 24.17
N ARG A 377 -19.36 -1.33 24.71
CA ARG A 377 -19.44 -0.07 25.45
C ARG A 377 -18.79 -0.16 26.82
N THR A 378 -18.91 -1.26 27.55
CA THR A 378 -18.20 -1.44 28.84
C THR A 378 -16.70 -1.57 28.64
N ILE A 379 -16.24 -2.23 27.58
CA ILE A 379 -14.81 -2.26 27.21
C ILE A 379 -14.33 -0.86 26.79
N SER A 380 -15.12 -0.14 26.00
CA SER A 380 -14.79 1.25 25.63
C SER A 380 -14.76 2.16 26.86
N ALA A 381 -15.70 2.00 27.79
CA ALA A 381 -15.79 2.77 29.02
C ALA A 381 -14.61 2.47 29.96
N SER A 382 -14.17 1.21 30.07
CA SER A 382 -13.01 0.83 30.89
C SER A 382 -11.68 1.34 30.29
N MET A 383 -11.57 1.44 28.96
CA MET A 383 -10.42 2.08 28.31
C MET A 383 -10.40 3.61 28.51
N THR A 384 -11.57 4.27 28.61
CA THR A 384 -11.63 5.70 29.01
C THR A 384 -11.49 5.94 30.51
N GLN A 385 -11.75 4.94 31.37
CA GLN A 385 -11.56 5.06 32.83
C GLN A 385 -10.09 5.09 33.27
N ILE A 386 -9.13 4.76 32.40
CA ILE A 386 -7.69 4.94 32.69
C ILE A 386 -7.23 6.38 32.43
N VAL A 387 -8.05 7.23 31.79
CA VAL A 387 -7.65 8.60 31.44
C VAL A 387 -8.37 9.67 32.28
N ASN A 388 -9.54 9.41 32.86
CA ASN A 388 -10.26 10.39 33.69
C ASN A 388 -10.86 9.72 34.93
N ALA A 389 -10.06 9.59 35.98
CA ALA A 389 -10.52 9.20 37.32
C ALA A 389 -10.49 10.42 38.24
N GLU A 390 -11.25 11.46 37.91
CA GLU A 390 -11.43 12.62 38.80
C GLU A 390 -12.67 13.45 38.42
N GLU A 391 -13.85 12.82 38.27
CA GLU A 391 -15.12 13.51 38.54
C GLU A 391 -16.33 12.56 38.52
N ALA A 392 -17.10 12.64 39.59
CA ALA A 392 -18.54 12.41 39.67
C ALA A 392 -19.10 11.01 39.31
N ILE A 393 -19.25 10.23 40.37
CA ILE A 393 -20.38 9.31 40.59
C ILE A 393 -21.70 10.05 40.35
N VAL A 394 -22.43 9.78 39.26
CA VAL A 394 -23.91 9.78 39.16
C VAL A 394 -24.28 8.94 37.92
N SER A 395 -24.62 7.67 38.10
CA SER A 395 -25.99 7.16 38.09
C SER A 395 -26.83 7.57 36.87
N GLU A 396 -26.95 6.61 35.97
CA GLU A 396 -27.97 6.41 34.93
C GLU A 396 -29.29 7.17 35.12
N CYS A 397 -29.61 8.06 34.17
CA CYS A 397 -30.93 8.26 33.51
C CYS A 397 -31.04 9.70 32.95
N SER A 398 -30.45 10.03 31.79
CA SER A 398 -30.95 11.17 31.01
C SER A 398 -30.37 11.29 29.59
N SER A 399 -31.00 10.60 28.63
CA SER A 399 -30.72 10.85 27.19
C SER A 399 -31.23 12.22 26.74
N ALA A 400 -32.31 12.72 27.37
CA ALA A 400 -32.95 13.98 26.99
C ALA A 400 -32.23 15.22 27.56
N GLU A 401 -31.71 15.18 28.79
CA GLU A 401 -31.02 16.33 29.41
C GLU A 401 -29.69 16.62 28.72
N ASN A 402 -28.94 15.59 28.32
CA ASN A 402 -27.69 15.79 27.57
C ASN A 402 -27.94 16.43 26.20
N ILE A 403 -29.04 16.08 25.52
CA ILE A 403 -29.42 16.70 24.24
C ILE A 403 -29.85 18.16 24.46
N LEU A 404 -30.62 18.44 25.51
CA LEU A 404 -31.03 19.80 25.88
C LEU A 404 -29.82 20.67 26.25
N GLN A 405 -28.85 20.12 26.96
CA GLN A 405 -27.65 20.83 27.38
C GLN A 405 -26.71 21.08 26.21
N ASP A 406 -26.54 20.12 25.29
CA ASP A 406 -25.81 20.34 24.04
C ASP A 406 -26.50 21.40 23.15
N ALA A 407 -27.82 21.30 22.99
CA ALA A 407 -28.59 22.29 22.24
C ALA A 407 -28.46 23.69 22.84
N LYS A 408 -28.52 23.81 24.17
CA LYS A 408 -28.34 25.09 24.88
C LYS A 408 -26.93 25.65 24.70
N MET A 409 -25.90 24.83 24.78
CA MET A 409 -24.51 25.25 24.56
C MET A 409 -24.25 25.64 23.11
N ARG A 410 -24.89 24.97 22.16
CA ARG A 410 -24.79 25.31 20.74
C ARG A 410 -25.53 26.61 20.42
N LEU A 411 -26.67 26.84 21.03
CA LEU A 411 -27.45 28.08 20.87
C LEU A 411 -26.69 29.28 21.45
N LYS A 412 -26.06 29.12 22.62
CA LYS A 412 -25.19 30.13 23.21
C LYS A 412 -24.00 30.51 22.29
N ARG A 413 -23.36 29.52 21.65
CA ARG A 413 -22.29 29.79 20.67
C ARG A 413 -22.81 30.56 19.45
N LEU A 414 -24.00 30.24 18.96
CA LEU A 414 -24.61 30.97 17.86
C LEU A 414 -25.00 32.40 18.25
N GLU A 415 -25.46 32.62 19.48
CA GLU A 415 -25.72 33.97 20.00
C GLU A 415 -24.44 34.80 20.11
N GLU A 416 -23.33 34.20 20.56
CA GLU A 416 -22.01 34.86 20.61
C GLU A 416 -21.47 35.18 19.21
N GLU A 417 -21.60 34.25 18.25
CA GLU A 417 -21.24 34.49 16.85
C GLU A 417 -22.11 35.57 16.20
N ASN A 418 -23.42 35.58 16.49
CA ASN A 418 -24.33 36.60 15.98
C ASN A 418 -24.05 37.98 16.59
N ALA A 419 -23.79 38.06 17.90
CA ALA A 419 -23.40 39.30 18.55
C ALA A 419 -22.08 39.87 17.97
N LYS A 420 -21.13 38.98 17.66
CA LYS A 420 -19.87 39.35 17.01
C LYS A 420 -20.09 39.83 15.57
N ALA A 421 -20.99 39.19 14.82
CA ALA A 421 -21.38 39.64 13.49
C ALA A 421 -22.06 41.03 13.52
N ASP A 422 -22.95 41.27 14.49
CA ASP A 422 -23.60 42.56 14.69
C ASP A 422 -22.61 43.66 15.13
N GLU A 423 -21.58 43.29 15.90
CA GLU A 423 -20.47 44.20 16.26
C GLU A 423 -19.64 44.57 15.03
N TYR A 424 -19.31 43.61 14.17
CA TYR A 424 -18.66 43.89 12.88
C TYR A 424 -19.52 44.78 11.98
N PHE A 425 -20.83 44.54 11.93
CA PHE A 425 -21.74 45.33 11.11
C PHE A 425 -21.87 46.78 11.63
N ARG A 426 -21.96 46.96 12.95
CA ARG A 426 -21.96 48.29 13.58
C ARG A 426 -20.64 49.03 13.34
N ASN A 427 -19.50 48.37 13.54
CA ASN A 427 -18.19 48.95 13.24
C ASN A 427 -18.06 49.35 11.77
N PHE A 428 -18.64 48.58 10.84
CA PHE A 428 -18.64 48.92 9.42
C PHE A 428 -19.52 50.15 9.10
N ILE A 429 -20.67 50.30 9.75
CA ILE A 429 -21.56 51.47 9.61
C ILE A 429 -20.94 52.73 10.25
N ASP A 430 -20.29 52.61 11.40
CA ASP A 430 -19.64 53.74 12.08
C ASP A 430 -18.40 54.26 11.30
N VAL A 431 -17.65 53.37 10.65
CA VAL A 431 -16.54 53.74 9.76
C VAL A 431 -17.03 54.42 8.48
N SER A 432 -18.22 54.07 7.98
CA SER A 432 -18.79 54.68 6.77
C SER A 432 -19.57 55.98 7.02
N SER A 433 -19.85 56.33 8.29
CA SER A 433 -20.49 57.59 8.68
C SER A 433 -19.51 58.65 9.22
N SER A 434 -18.23 58.31 9.33
CA SER A 434 -17.13 59.22 9.72
C SER A 434 -16.22 59.61 8.54
N SER A 435 -16.68 59.40 7.30
CA SER A 435 -16.02 59.83 6.05
C SER A 435 -16.63 61.12 5.49
#